data_AF-A0A0K3BSW0-F1
#
_entry.id   AF-A0A0K3BSW0-F1
#
_cell.length_a   1.000
_cell.length_b   1.000
_cell.length_c   1.000
_cell.angle_alpha   90.00
_cell.angle_beta   90.00
_cell.angle_gamma   90.00
#
_symmetry.space_group_name_H-M   'P 1'
#
loop_
_entity.id
_entity.type
_entity.pdbx_description
1 polymer ?
#
loop_
_entity_poly.entity_id
_entity_poly.type
_entity_poly.pdbx_seq_one_letter_code
_entity_poly.pdbx_strand_id
1 'polypeptide(L)'
;MSSDHDEQDGDGSPARSQDLAFDPVANRVDFLDSAITYLKSSEDPRNLKYAVLHLQAAIEILVKVRLQREGFEHIFEDPYSADESKLSQGNFRSVTMDDALKRLARVADLHLAKSEVDALKFLNRERNKLQHFGSTSNHEVVNTRAAAALDVLSKFILEHLGPDAPEIEAGPFEQAEDLIHDALKTIVALNQARLARIAPELDRWPGIVIHCPACLQIAWTFEPHDATSRCRFCGRDWSQEHGQEAAEDYVSEVLNESRHDAAQGMGGWSVSECPECGFEALVDVATRADPTSFLTTACFHCGFRTTGQLGCCGRCGRTTPEPDDVICSHCMRDLASKD
;
A
#
# COMPACT_ATOMS: atom_id res chain seq x y z
N MET A 1 -54.45 44.22 -48.49
CA MET A 1 -55.17 43.52 -47.39
C MET A 1 -54.90 42.05 -47.63
N SER A 2 -53.73 41.57 -47.19
CA SER A 2 -53.48 41.06 -45.81
C SER A 2 -54.21 39.72 -45.66
N SER A 3 -53.47 38.60 -45.55
CA SER A 3 -53.06 37.94 -44.28
C SER A 3 -53.76 36.56 -44.27
N ASP A 4 -53.23 35.39 -43.92
CA ASP A 4 -51.99 34.90 -43.32
C ASP A 4 -51.86 33.42 -43.70
N HIS A 5 -50.68 32.94 -44.06
CA HIS A 5 -50.30 31.53 -43.88
C HIS A 5 -48.90 31.51 -43.27
N ASP A 6 -48.87 31.16 -41.98
CA ASP A 6 -47.70 30.87 -41.17
C ASP A 6 -46.91 29.70 -41.76
N GLU A 7 -45.72 29.99 -42.30
CA GLU A 7 -44.65 28.99 -42.42
C GLU A 7 -43.79 29.09 -41.15
N GLN A 8 -44.00 28.12 -40.25
CA GLN A 8 -43.08 27.85 -39.14
C GLN A 8 -41.80 27.24 -39.72
N ASP A 9 -40.78 28.08 -39.89
CA ASP A 9 -39.41 27.61 -40.02
C ASP A 9 -38.99 26.96 -38.69
N GLY A 10 -39.03 25.63 -38.66
CA GLY A 10 -38.40 24.83 -37.62
C GLY A 10 -36.90 25.02 -37.69
N ASP A 11 -36.37 25.90 -36.84
CA ASP A 11 -34.96 26.00 -36.48
C ASP A 11 -34.51 24.69 -35.81
N GLY A 12 -34.27 23.68 -36.63
CA GLY A 12 -33.60 22.45 -36.27
C GLY A 12 -32.09 22.69 -36.22
N SER A 13 -31.63 23.54 -35.30
CA SER A 13 -30.21 23.59 -34.95
C SER A 13 -29.82 22.22 -34.40
N PRO A 14 -28.93 21.45 -35.05
CA PRO A 14 -28.51 20.17 -34.52
C PRO A 14 -27.75 20.45 -33.23
N ALA A 15 -28.24 19.89 -32.12
CA ALA A 15 -27.53 19.89 -30.85
C ALA A 15 -26.08 19.45 -31.12
N ARG A 16 -25.13 20.37 -30.91
CA ARG A 16 -23.70 20.06 -30.98
C ARG A 16 -23.47 18.83 -30.10
N SER A 17 -23.01 17.73 -30.70
CA SER A 17 -22.39 16.66 -29.94
C SER A 17 -21.29 17.31 -29.11
N GLN A 18 -21.40 17.23 -27.79
CA GLN A 18 -20.28 17.59 -26.93
C GLN A 18 -19.25 16.49 -27.13
N ASP A 19 -18.34 16.73 -28.07
CA ASP A 19 -17.21 15.83 -28.28
C ASP A 19 -16.43 15.71 -26.97
N LEU A 20 -16.08 14.47 -26.62
CA LEU A 20 -15.46 14.12 -25.34
C LEU A 20 -14.00 14.61 -25.36
N ALA A 21 -13.74 15.80 -24.81
CA ALA A 21 -12.42 16.41 -24.76
C ALA A 21 -11.97 16.58 -23.32
N PHE A 22 -11.14 15.66 -22.84
CA PHE A 22 -10.50 15.75 -21.52
C PHE A 22 -9.00 15.98 -21.68
N ASP A 23 -8.49 17.03 -21.06
CA ASP A 23 -7.05 17.21 -20.88
C ASP A 23 -6.47 16.02 -20.09
N PRO A 24 -5.29 15.47 -20.46
CA PRO A 24 -4.76 14.28 -19.82
C PRO A 24 -4.58 14.40 -18.32
N VAL A 25 -4.22 15.57 -17.78
CA VAL A 25 -4.03 15.84 -16.34
C VAL A 25 -5.37 16.07 -15.67
N ALA A 26 -6.23 16.92 -16.23
CA ALA A 26 -7.58 17.15 -15.70
C ALA A 26 -8.39 15.85 -15.60
N ASN A 27 -8.25 14.94 -16.58
CA ASN A 27 -8.87 13.61 -16.55
C ASN A 27 -8.40 12.75 -15.36
N ARG A 28 -7.14 12.93 -14.92
CA ARG A 28 -6.60 12.16 -13.77
C ARG A 28 -7.15 12.70 -12.47
N VAL A 29 -7.32 14.00 -12.37
CA VAL A 29 -7.95 14.66 -11.23
C VAL A 29 -9.41 14.24 -11.11
N ASP A 30 -10.11 14.05 -12.23
CA ASP A 30 -11.47 13.48 -12.25
C ASP A 30 -11.51 12.03 -11.73
N PHE A 31 -10.55 11.18 -12.13
CA PHE A 31 -10.41 9.84 -11.54
C PHE A 31 -10.15 9.90 -10.03
N LEU A 32 -9.29 10.82 -9.58
CA LEU A 32 -8.99 11.02 -8.17
C LEU A 32 -10.22 11.47 -7.38
N ASP A 33 -10.98 12.45 -7.88
CA ASP A 33 -12.23 12.91 -7.27
C ASP A 33 -13.25 11.77 -7.16
N SER A 34 -13.43 11.02 -8.25
CA SER A 34 -14.29 9.84 -8.25
C SER A 34 -13.85 8.81 -7.22
N ALA A 35 -12.54 8.53 -7.13
CA ALA A 35 -12.00 7.59 -6.16
C ALA A 35 -12.30 8.02 -4.72
N ILE A 36 -12.05 9.30 -4.41
CA ILE A 36 -12.30 9.90 -3.09
C ILE A 36 -13.79 9.89 -2.76
N THR A 37 -14.64 10.21 -3.73
CA THR A 37 -16.09 10.14 -3.58
C THR A 37 -16.52 8.72 -3.22
N TYR A 38 -15.98 7.69 -3.89
CA TYR A 38 -16.26 6.29 -3.56
C TYR A 38 -15.70 5.86 -2.20
N LEU A 39 -14.51 6.32 -1.80
CA LEU A 39 -13.95 6.05 -0.47
C LEU A 39 -14.79 6.67 0.65
N LYS A 40 -15.38 7.84 0.41
CA LYS A 40 -16.25 8.54 1.37
C LYS A 40 -17.65 7.90 1.44
N SER A 41 -18.11 7.26 0.36
CA SER A 41 -19.49 6.78 0.23
C SER A 41 -19.67 5.31 0.63
N SER A 42 -19.87 5.13 1.94
CA SER A 42 -20.35 3.92 2.63
C SER A 42 -19.59 2.60 2.40
N GLU A 43 -19.84 1.63 3.27
CA GLU A 43 -19.23 0.29 3.26
C GLU A 43 -19.66 -0.58 2.06
N ASP A 44 -20.28 -0.01 1.02
CA ASP A 44 -20.71 -0.74 -0.17
C ASP A 44 -19.50 -1.36 -0.89
N PRO A 45 -19.41 -2.70 -1.00
CA PRO A 45 -18.34 -3.38 -1.73
C PRO A 45 -18.18 -2.90 -3.17
N ARG A 46 -19.27 -2.45 -3.81
CA ARG A 46 -19.20 -1.89 -5.17
C ARG A 46 -18.41 -0.59 -5.19
N ASN A 47 -18.69 0.33 -4.27
CA ASN A 47 -18.00 1.62 -4.20
C ASN A 47 -16.53 1.41 -3.87
N LEU A 48 -16.20 0.54 -2.91
CA LEU A 48 -14.81 0.18 -2.60
C LEU A 48 -14.03 -0.34 -3.81
N LYS A 49 -14.65 -1.20 -4.62
CA LYS A 49 -14.05 -1.68 -5.86
C LYS A 49 -13.71 -0.52 -6.81
N TYR A 50 -14.63 0.41 -7.02
CA TYR A 50 -14.41 1.54 -7.93
C TYR A 50 -13.45 2.58 -7.34
N ALA A 51 -13.44 2.77 -6.02
CA ALA A 51 -12.43 3.55 -5.32
C ALA A 51 -11.01 3.06 -5.63
N VAL A 52 -10.75 1.75 -5.46
CA VAL A 52 -9.43 1.16 -5.73
C VAL A 52 -9.07 1.28 -7.22
N LEU A 53 -10.01 0.99 -8.13
CA LEU A 53 -9.77 1.08 -9.57
C LEU A 53 -9.40 2.51 -10.00
N HIS A 54 -10.16 3.50 -9.54
CA HIS A 54 -9.97 4.89 -9.93
C HIS A 54 -8.72 5.49 -9.27
N LEU A 55 -8.45 5.17 -8.00
CA LEU A 55 -7.25 5.67 -7.33
C LEU A 55 -5.98 5.10 -7.97
N GLN A 56 -5.97 3.79 -8.27
CA GLN A 56 -4.83 3.17 -8.94
C GLN A 56 -4.60 3.79 -10.33
N ALA A 57 -5.68 4.02 -11.08
CA ALA A 57 -5.59 4.71 -12.36
C ALA A 57 -5.01 6.11 -12.21
N ALA A 58 -5.54 6.95 -11.31
CA ALA A 58 -5.05 8.30 -11.06
C ALA A 58 -3.54 8.32 -10.74
N ILE A 59 -3.08 7.45 -9.84
CA ILE A 59 -1.66 7.34 -9.45
C ILE A 59 -0.77 6.93 -10.61
N GLU A 60 -1.09 5.81 -11.29
CA GLU A 60 -0.25 5.28 -12.37
C GLU A 60 -0.03 6.32 -13.46
N ILE A 61 -1.09 7.05 -13.75
CA ILE A 61 -1.18 7.92 -14.91
C ILE A 61 -0.49 9.27 -14.56
N LEU A 62 -0.50 9.73 -13.30
CA LEU A 62 0.29 10.87 -12.79
C LEU A 62 1.80 10.54 -12.73
N VAL A 63 2.17 9.34 -12.27
CA VAL A 63 3.57 8.86 -12.34
C VAL A 63 4.07 8.85 -13.78
N LYS A 64 3.24 8.42 -14.73
CA LYS A 64 3.58 8.44 -16.16
C LYS A 64 3.67 9.85 -16.74
N VAL A 65 2.89 10.82 -16.28
CA VAL A 65 3.04 12.23 -16.68
C VAL A 65 4.42 12.72 -16.29
N ARG A 66 4.86 12.45 -15.05
CA ARG A 66 6.21 12.82 -14.63
C ARG A 66 7.26 12.18 -15.53
N LEU A 67 7.11 10.89 -15.84
CA LEU A 67 8.06 10.17 -16.69
C LEU A 67 8.08 10.71 -18.13
N GLN A 68 6.93 11.11 -18.66
CA GLN A 68 6.82 11.68 -19.99
C GLN A 68 7.57 13.01 -20.14
N ARG A 69 7.74 13.78 -19.04
CA ARG A 69 8.54 15.02 -19.04
C ARG A 69 10.02 14.77 -19.31
N GLU A 70 10.51 13.56 -19.11
CA GLU A 70 11.89 13.16 -19.43
C GLU A 70 12.06 12.67 -20.87
N GLY A 71 10.95 12.42 -21.57
CA GLY A 71 10.94 11.86 -22.92
C GLY A 71 9.66 11.05 -23.16
N PHE A 72 9.00 11.27 -24.29
CA PHE A 72 7.73 10.58 -24.59
C PHE A 72 7.93 9.08 -24.88
N GLU A 73 9.12 8.67 -25.30
CA GLU A 73 9.48 7.26 -25.49
C GLU A 73 9.43 6.47 -24.19
N HIS A 74 9.62 7.13 -23.04
CA HIS A 74 9.68 6.46 -21.75
C HIS A 74 8.33 5.93 -21.26
N ILE A 75 7.21 6.40 -21.80
CA ILE A 75 5.88 5.89 -21.45
C ILE A 75 5.45 4.67 -22.27
N PHE A 76 6.23 4.26 -23.28
CA PHE A 76 6.03 3.04 -24.06
C PHE A 76 6.57 1.82 -23.30
N GLU A 77 5.92 0.66 -23.45
CA GLU A 77 6.44 -0.62 -22.94
C GLU A 77 7.87 -0.88 -23.45
N ASP A 78 8.09 -0.72 -24.76
CA ASP A 78 9.40 -0.72 -25.41
C ASP A 78 9.74 0.70 -25.94
N PRO A 79 10.71 1.41 -25.34
CA PRO A 79 11.12 2.74 -25.80
C PRO A 79 11.64 2.80 -27.24
N TYR A 80 12.23 1.71 -27.76
CA TYR A 80 12.75 1.67 -29.13
C TYR A 80 11.63 1.55 -30.17
N SER A 81 10.41 1.24 -29.74
CA SER A 81 9.22 1.18 -30.58
C SER A 81 8.40 2.48 -30.57
N ALA A 82 8.90 3.51 -29.89
CA ALA A 82 8.20 4.77 -29.69
C ALA A 82 7.92 5.51 -31.00
N ASP A 83 6.70 6.00 -31.15
CA ASP A 83 6.21 6.67 -32.35
C ASP A 83 5.17 7.73 -31.94
N GLU A 84 5.39 8.98 -32.33
CA GLU A 84 4.53 10.12 -31.97
C GLU A 84 3.13 10.02 -32.58
N SER A 85 2.99 9.42 -33.77
CA SER A 85 1.68 9.22 -34.40
C SER A 85 0.85 8.19 -33.63
N LYS A 86 1.47 7.10 -33.18
CA LYS A 86 0.81 6.13 -32.29
C LYS A 86 0.46 6.74 -30.94
N LEU A 87 1.34 7.56 -30.37
CA LEU A 87 1.09 8.24 -29.11
C LEU A 87 -0.13 9.17 -29.20
N SER A 88 -0.17 10.05 -30.20
CA SER A 88 -1.28 11.00 -30.40
C SER A 88 -2.63 10.32 -30.66
N GLN A 89 -2.62 9.10 -31.20
CA GLN A 89 -3.81 8.27 -31.40
C GLN A 89 -4.16 7.37 -30.20
N GLY A 90 -3.33 7.37 -29.15
CA GLY A 90 -3.44 6.44 -28.02
C GLY A 90 -3.25 4.96 -28.39
N ASN A 91 -2.69 4.68 -29.57
CA ASN A 91 -2.53 3.32 -30.10
C ASN A 91 -1.13 2.76 -29.81
N PHE A 92 -0.83 2.56 -28.53
CA PHE A 92 0.45 2.00 -28.08
C PHE A 92 0.28 1.18 -26.80
N ARG A 93 1.28 0.33 -26.51
CA ARG A 93 1.37 -0.37 -25.23
C ARG A 93 2.16 0.51 -24.27
N SER A 94 1.53 0.90 -23.17
CA SER A 94 2.18 1.74 -22.15
C SER A 94 2.98 0.90 -21.15
N VAL A 95 4.04 1.49 -20.60
CA VAL A 95 4.85 0.93 -19.52
C VAL A 95 3.99 0.61 -18.28
N THR A 96 4.37 -0.37 -17.47
CA THR A 96 3.68 -0.65 -16.20
C THR A 96 4.02 0.42 -15.14
N MET A 97 3.23 0.53 -14.06
CA MET A 97 3.54 1.45 -12.96
C MET A 97 4.91 1.13 -12.31
N ASP A 98 5.19 -0.16 -12.08
CA ASP A 98 6.45 -0.61 -11.49
C ASP A 98 7.65 -0.24 -12.37
N ASP A 99 7.53 -0.44 -13.68
CA ASP A 99 8.59 -0.08 -14.62
C ASP A 99 8.70 1.43 -14.81
N ALA A 100 7.60 2.18 -14.69
CA ALA A 100 7.63 3.64 -14.71
C ALA A 100 8.44 4.20 -13.53
N LEU A 101 8.21 3.70 -12.31
CA LEU A 101 8.97 4.09 -11.12
C LEU A 101 10.46 3.73 -11.26
N LYS A 102 10.78 2.53 -11.76
CA LYS A 102 12.18 2.12 -12.03
C LYS A 102 12.84 3.01 -13.08
N ARG A 103 12.10 3.45 -14.10
CA ARG A 103 12.60 4.36 -15.13
C ARG A 103 12.85 5.75 -14.55
N LEU A 104 11.91 6.31 -13.79
CA LEU A 104 12.08 7.60 -13.11
C LEU A 104 13.35 7.64 -12.25
N ALA A 105 13.62 6.58 -11.49
CA ALA A 105 14.86 6.47 -10.71
C ALA A 105 16.13 6.50 -11.57
N ARG A 106 16.08 6.03 -12.82
CA ARG A 106 17.23 5.98 -13.74
C ARG A 106 17.41 7.24 -14.57
N VAL A 107 16.31 7.82 -15.06
CA VAL A 107 16.34 8.94 -16.01
C VAL A 107 16.24 10.31 -15.33
N ALA A 108 15.56 10.37 -14.18
CA ALA A 108 15.31 11.63 -13.45
C ALA A 108 15.94 11.66 -12.05
N ASP A 109 16.69 10.61 -11.66
CA ASP A 109 17.24 10.41 -10.31
C ASP A 109 16.18 10.55 -9.19
N LEU A 110 14.93 10.21 -9.52
CA LEU A 110 13.79 10.31 -8.62
C LEU A 110 13.62 8.98 -7.88
N HIS A 111 14.05 8.96 -6.62
CA HIS A 111 13.94 7.80 -5.74
C HIS A 111 12.87 8.04 -4.68
N LEU A 112 11.78 7.28 -4.77
CA LEU A 112 10.81 7.19 -3.69
C LEU A 112 11.35 6.26 -2.60
N ALA A 113 11.05 6.58 -1.35
CA ALA A 113 11.32 5.69 -0.25
C ALA A 113 10.57 4.36 -0.43
N LYS A 114 11.13 3.28 0.10
CA LYS A 114 10.55 1.93 -0.05
C LYS A 114 9.10 1.85 0.43
N SER A 115 8.80 2.46 1.58
CA SER A 115 7.44 2.57 2.13
C SER A 115 6.47 3.31 1.21
N GLU A 116 6.95 4.33 0.49
CA GLU A 116 6.13 5.07 -0.48
C GLU A 116 5.83 4.19 -1.69
N VAL A 117 6.83 3.49 -2.23
CA VAL A 117 6.64 2.53 -3.33
C VAL A 117 5.67 1.41 -2.95
N ASP A 118 5.80 0.87 -1.74
CA ASP A 118 4.97 -0.23 -1.27
C ASP A 118 3.51 0.20 -1.03
N ALA A 119 3.29 1.44 -0.57
CA ALA A 119 1.95 2.04 -0.48
C ALA A 119 1.27 2.12 -1.86
N LEU A 120 1.99 2.56 -2.90
CA LEU A 120 1.46 2.60 -4.27
C LEU A 120 1.22 1.19 -4.83
N LYS A 121 2.15 0.25 -4.60
CA LYS A 121 2.04 -1.13 -5.07
C LYS A 121 0.89 -1.90 -4.46
N PHE A 122 0.53 -1.63 -3.20
CA PHE A 122 -0.62 -2.24 -2.57
C PHE A 122 -1.88 -2.06 -3.42
N LEU A 123 -2.15 -0.84 -3.91
CA LEU A 123 -3.31 -0.55 -4.75
C LEU A 123 -3.27 -1.29 -6.09
N ASN A 124 -2.10 -1.45 -6.69
CA ASN A 124 -1.93 -2.26 -7.90
C ASN A 124 -2.26 -3.73 -7.64
N ARG A 125 -1.77 -4.31 -6.53
CA ARG A 125 -2.11 -5.69 -6.13
C ARG A 125 -3.61 -5.86 -5.89
N GLU A 126 -4.23 -4.95 -5.15
CA GLU A 126 -5.68 -5.00 -4.90
C GLU A 126 -6.50 -4.81 -6.17
N ARG A 127 -6.10 -3.91 -7.06
CA ARG A 127 -6.72 -3.75 -8.37
C ARG A 127 -6.67 -5.03 -9.18
N ASN A 128 -5.52 -5.70 -9.23
CA ASN A 128 -5.37 -6.98 -9.94
C ASN A 128 -6.24 -8.08 -9.34
N LYS A 129 -6.33 -8.17 -7.99
CA LYS A 129 -7.25 -9.09 -7.32
C LYS A 129 -8.70 -8.81 -7.71
N LEU A 130 -9.14 -7.55 -7.64
CA LEU A 130 -10.51 -7.14 -7.99
C LEU A 130 -10.87 -7.44 -9.45
N GLN A 131 -9.91 -7.32 -10.37
CA GLN A 131 -10.14 -7.59 -11.80
C GLN A 131 -10.14 -9.08 -12.15
N HIS A 132 -9.34 -9.91 -11.47
CA HIS A 132 -9.06 -11.28 -11.93
C HIS A 132 -9.49 -12.39 -10.96
N PHE A 133 -9.55 -12.14 -9.65
CA PHE A 133 -9.67 -13.21 -8.65
C PHE A 133 -10.77 -12.97 -7.60
N GLY A 134 -11.30 -11.74 -7.51
CA GLY A 134 -12.14 -11.28 -6.41
C GLY A 134 -11.28 -10.91 -5.20
N SER A 135 -11.40 -9.68 -4.70
CA SER A 135 -10.73 -9.26 -3.46
C SER A 135 -11.63 -9.54 -2.26
N THR A 136 -11.02 -9.99 -1.16
CA THR A 136 -11.66 -10.14 0.17
C THR A 136 -11.33 -8.99 1.11
N SER A 137 -10.60 -7.97 0.63
CA SER A 137 -10.26 -6.78 1.40
C SER A 137 -11.54 -6.02 1.78
N ASN A 138 -11.65 -5.68 3.06
CA ASN A 138 -12.75 -4.89 3.56
C ASN A 138 -12.46 -3.39 3.54
N HIS A 139 -13.49 -2.62 3.88
CA HIS A 139 -13.49 -1.17 3.88
C HIS A 139 -12.33 -0.56 4.69
N GLU A 140 -12.03 -1.11 5.86
CA GLU A 140 -10.99 -0.59 6.75
C GLU A 140 -9.58 -0.79 6.20
N VAL A 141 -9.32 -1.95 5.57
CA VAL A 141 -8.05 -2.20 4.88
C VAL A 141 -7.90 -1.22 3.72
N VAL A 142 -8.92 -1.12 2.85
CA VAL A 142 -8.88 -0.25 1.67
C VAL A 142 -8.70 1.21 2.09
N ASN A 143 -9.45 1.72 3.06
CA ASN A 143 -9.33 3.11 3.49
C ASN A 143 -7.96 3.45 4.03
N THR A 144 -7.39 2.58 4.88
CA THR A 144 -6.09 2.86 5.46
C THR A 144 -4.99 2.86 4.41
N ARG A 145 -5.06 1.92 3.47
CA ARG A 145 -4.07 1.79 2.40
C ARG A 145 -4.23 2.87 1.32
N ALA A 146 -5.47 3.26 1.02
CA ALA A 146 -5.77 4.39 0.16
C ALA A 146 -5.24 5.70 0.77
N ALA A 147 -5.41 5.92 2.08
CA ALA A 147 -4.85 7.09 2.75
C ALA A 147 -3.31 7.12 2.65
N ALA A 148 -2.63 5.99 2.86
CA ALA A 148 -1.18 5.93 2.68
C ALA A 148 -0.76 6.28 1.24
N ALA A 149 -1.47 5.77 0.23
CA ALA A 149 -1.18 6.08 -1.17
C ALA A 149 -1.51 7.54 -1.55
N LEU A 150 -2.58 8.12 -0.99
CA LEU A 150 -2.95 9.52 -1.18
C LEU A 150 -1.90 10.47 -0.58
N ASP A 151 -1.35 10.14 0.59
CA ASP A 151 -0.26 10.89 1.21
C ASP A 151 1.00 10.92 0.32
N VAL A 152 1.39 9.75 -0.21
CA VAL A 152 2.49 9.64 -1.19
C VAL A 152 2.17 10.43 -2.45
N LEU A 153 0.93 10.37 -2.94
CA LEU A 153 0.52 11.09 -4.15
C LEU A 153 0.60 12.61 -3.96
N SER A 154 0.15 13.13 -2.81
CA SER A 154 0.22 14.57 -2.52
C SER A 154 1.67 15.04 -2.49
N LYS A 155 2.54 14.31 -1.79
CA LYS A 155 3.98 14.58 -1.81
C LYS A 155 4.55 14.54 -3.23
N PHE A 156 4.20 13.52 -4.01
CA PHE A 156 4.66 13.38 -5.40
C PHE A 156 4.20 14.55 -6.29
N ILE A 157 2.96 15.00 -6.14
CA ILE A 157 2.44 16.15 -6.87
C ILE A 157 3.26 17.39 -6.51
N LEU A 158 3.40 17.70 -5.22
CA LEU A 158 4.09 18.89 -4.74
C LEU A 158 5.59 18.92 -5.08
N GLU A 159 6.28 17.78 -4.96
CA GLU A 159 7.74 17.71 -5.11
C GLU A 159 8.19 17.41 -6.54
N HIS A 160 7.35 16.78 -7.37
CA HIS A 160 7.78 16.25 -8.66
C HIS A 160 6.92 16.68 -9.85
N LEU A 161 5.63 16.94 -9.67
CA LEU A 161 4.75 17.38 -10.77
C LEU A 161 4.50 18.89 -10.80
N GLY A 162 4.36 19.54 -9.65
CA GLY A 162 4.16 20.98 -9.54
C GLY A 162 5.35 21.78 -10.07
N PRO A 163 6.60 21.44 -9.73
CA PRO A 163 7.77 22.10 -10.31
C PRO A 163 7.78 21.97 -11.83
N ASP A 164 7.94 23.10 -12.51
CA ASP A 164 7.99 23.21 -13.97
C ASP A 164 6.74 22.69 -14.71
N ALA A 165 5.60 22.59 -14.02
CA ALA A 165 4.32 22.28 -14.64
C ALA A 165 3.94 23.37 -15.66
N PRO A 166 3.44 22.99 -16.86
CA PRO A 166 2.74 23.91 -17.73
C PRO A 166 1.61 24.64 -16.99
N GLU A 167 1.36 25.91 -17.32
CA GLU A 167 0.34 26.73 -16.66
C GLU A 167 -1.06 26.09 -16.69
N ILE A 168 -1.37 25.34 -17.75
CA ILE A 168 -2.63 24.61 -17.90
C ILE A 168 -2.81 23.47 -16.87
N GLU A 169 -1.71 22.91 -16.35
CA GLU A 169 -1.72 21.82 -15.37
C GLU A 169 -1.79 22.33 -13.92
N ALA A 170 -1.49 23.61 -13.68
CA ALA A 170 -1.43 24.19 -12.33
C ALA A 170 -2.78 24.10 -11.58
N GLY A 171 -3.88 24.50 -12.25
CA GLY A 171 -5.23 24.40 -11.67
C GLY A 171 -5.65 22.97 -11.34
N PRO A 172 -5.50 21.99 -12.26
CA PRO A 172 -5.70 20.58 -11.97
C PRO A 172 -4.88 20.06 -10.77
N PHE A 173 -3.60 20.43 -10.65
CA PHE A 173 -2.79 19.98 -9.50
C PHE A 173 -3.25 20.61 -8.19
N GLU A 174 -3.62 21.90 -8.17
CA GLU A 174 -4.21 22.55 -6.99
C GLU A 174 -5.51 21.85 -6.57
N GLN A 175 -6.39 21.54 -7.54
CA GLN A 175 -7.61 20.79 -7.28
C GLN A 175 -7.33 19.38 -6.74
N ALA A 176 -6.32 18.68 -7.27
CA ALA A 176 -5.93 17.37 -6.78
C ALA A 176 -5.47 17.42 -5.32
N GLU A 177 -4.64 18.40 -4.96
CA GLU A 177 -4.17 18.61 -3.59
C GLU A 177 -5.33 18.90 -2.63
N ASP A 178 -6.26 19.78 -3.01
CA ASP A 178 -7.45 20.07 -2.19
C ASP A 178 -8.28 18.80 -1.94
N LEU A 179 -8.53 18.02 -3.00
CA LEU A 179 -9.24 16.75 -2.90
C LEU A 179 -8.53 15.76 -1.97
N ILE A 180 -7.22 15.57 -2.15
CA ILE A 180 -6.40 14.68 -1.34
C ILE A 180 -6.42 15.12 0.12
N HIS A 181 -6.20 16.41 0.39
CA HIS A 181 -6.19 16.96 1.74
C HIS A 181 -7.51 16.70 2.47
N ASP A 182 -8.65 16.98 1.82
CA ASP A 182 -9.97 16.73 2.38
C ASP A 182 -10.26 15.24 2.59
N ALA A 183 -9.80 14.39 1.67
CA ALA A 183 -9.92 12.94 1.80
C ALA A 183 -9.11 12.43 3.00
N LEU A 184 -7.84 12.81 3.12
CA LEU A 184 -6.96 12.43 4.22
C LEU A 184 -7.52 12.87 5.56
N LYS A 185 -7.97 14.13 5.68
CA LYS A 185 -8.62 14.64 6.89
C LYS A 185 -9.82 13.79 7.30
N THR A 186 -10.65 13.40 6.33
CA THR A 186 -11.83 12.56 6.56
C THR A 186 -11.43 11.16 7.02
N ILE A 187 -10.53 10.49 6.31
CA ILE A 187 -10.11 9.12 6.61
C ILE A 187 -9.37 9.05 7.95
N VAL A 188 -8.48 9.99 8.24
CA VAL A 188 -7.78 10.09 9.52
C VAL A 188 -8.77 10.23 10.67
N ALA A 189 -9.78 11.10 10.54
CA ALA A 189 -10.81 11.26 11.57
C ALA A 189 -11.62 9.97 11.80
N LEU A 190 -11.98 9.24 10.73
CA LEU A 190 -12.69 7.95 10.83
C LEU A 190 -11.82 6.88 11.51
N ASN A 191 -10.55 6.79 11.13
CA ASN A 191 -9.60 5.84 11.71
C ASN A 191 -9.39 6.12 13.19
N GLN A 192 -9.18 7.38 13.57
CA GLN A 192 -9.06 7.80 14.97
C GLN A 192 -10.32 7.48 15.79
N ALA A 193 -11.51 7.78 15.26
CA ALA A 193 -12.78 7.48 15.93
C ALA A 193 -12.97 5.97 16.15
N ARG A 194 -12.56 5.13 15.18
CA ARG A 194 -12.61 3.68 15.33
C ARG A 194 -11.59 3.17 16.34
N LEU A 195 -10.34 3.63 16.28
CA LEU A 195 -9.30 3.28 17.25
C LEU A 195 -9.72 3.63 18.68
N ALA A 196 -10.29 4.82 18.89
CA ALA A 196 -10.79 5.25 20.19
C ALA A 196 -11.90 4.32 20.72
N ARG A 197 -12.78 3.82 19.84
CA ARG A 197 -13.86 2.89 20.19
C ARG A 197 -13.34 1.52 20.63
N ILE A 198 -12.32 0.99 19.96
CA ILE A 198 -11.74 -0.32 20.26
C ILE A 198 -10.64 -0.27 21.33
N ALA A 199 -10.15 0.92 21.69
CA ALA A 199 -9.08 1.09 22.66
C ALA A 199 -9.33 0.36 24.00
N PRO A 200 -10.51 0.45 24.64
CA PRO A 200 -10.74 -0.25 25.91
C PRO A 200 -10.66 -1.78 25.80
N GLU A 201 -10.96 -2.35 24.63
CA GLU A 201 -10.81 -3.79 24.37
C GLU A 201 -9.34 -4.15 24.20
N LEU A 202 -8.60 -3.36 23.41
CA LEU A 202 -7.17 -3.55 23.18
C LEU A 202 -6.35 -3.39 24.47
N ASP A 203 -6.69 -2.43 25.31
CA ASP A 203 -5.97 -2.13 26.56
C ASP A 203 -6.21 -3.22 27.63
N ARG A 204 -7.29 -4.00 27.53
CA ARG A 204 -7.59 -5.14 28.41
C ARG A 204 -7.04 -6.46 27.90
N TRP A 205 -6.46 -6.49 26.70
CA TRP A 205 -5.90 -7.70 26.12
C TRP A 205 -4.74 -8.20 27.00
N PRO A 206 -4.75 -9.47 27.45
CA PRO A 206 -3.72 -9.99 28.35
C PRO A 206 -2.36 -10.24 27.66
N GLY A 207 -2.35 -10.39 26.33
CA GLY A 207 -1.14 -10.55 25.53
C GLY A 207 -0.61 -9.22 24.99
N ILE A 208 0.19 -9.28 23.92
CA ILE A 208 0.64 -8.08 23.20
C ILE A 208 -0.33 -7.72 22.07
N VAL A 209 -0.42 -6.42 21.79
CA VAL A 209 -1.14 -5.90 20.61
C VAL A 209 -0.10 -5.29 19.68
N ILE A 210 -0.06 -5.72 18.42
CA ILE A 210 0.95 -5.28 17.44
C ILE A 210 0.28 -4.70 16.18
N HIS A 211 1.11 -4.15 15.28
CA HIS A 211 0.68 -3.73 13.94
C HIS A 211 0.04 -4.89 13.18
N CYS A 212 -1.10 -4.64 12.55
CA CYS A 212 -1.71 -5.55 11.60
C CYS A 212 -1.08 -5.35 10.21
N PRO A 213 -0.45 -6.37 9.60
CA PRO A 213 0.11 -6.25 8.25
C PRO A 213 -0.93 -5.88 7.18
N ALA A 214 -2.22 -6.15 7.37
CA ALA A 214 -3.23 -5.79 6.38
C ALA A 214 -3.56 -4.29 6.38
N CYS A 215 -3.91 -3.73 7.54
CA CYS A 215 -4.38 -2.35 7.66
C CYS A 215 -3.39 -1.39 8.32
N LEU A 216 -2.20 -1.86 8.70
CA LEU A 216 -1.13 -1.07 9.35
C LEU A 216 -1.50 -0.46 10.71
N GLN A 217 -2.66 -0.77 11.27
CA GLN A 217 -3.06 -0.29 12.60
C GLN A 217 -2.53 -1.20 13.71
N ILE A 218 -2.09 -0.61 14.83
CA ILE A 218 -1.71 -1.34 16.06
C ILE A 218 -2.97 -1.83 16.79
N ALA A 219 -3.55 -2.90 16.24
CA ALA A 219 -4.81 -3.45 16.69
C ALA A 219 -4.89 -4.97 16.51
N TRP A 220 -3.79 -5.65 16.19
CA TRP A 220 -3.77 -7.11 16.17
C TRP A 220 -3.53 -7.65 17.57
N THR A 221 -4.56 -8.25 18.17
CA THR A 221 -4.42 -9.03 19.41
C THR A 221 -3.64 -10.30 19.08
N PHE A 222 -2.33 -10.30 19.34
CA PHE A 222 -1.41 -11.30 18.84
C PHE A 222 -1.38 -12.53 19.75
N GLU A 223 -1.82 -13.66 19.20
CA GLU A 223 -1.80 -14.97 19.85
C GLU A 223 -1.82 -16.07 18.76
N PRO A 224 -0.68 -16.45 18.17
CA PRO A 224 -0.64 -17.43 17.08
C PRO A 224 -1.46 -18.70 17.37
N HIS A 225 -2.19 -19.19 16.37
CA HIS A 225 -3.06 -20.38 16.46
C HIS A 225 -4.23 -20.31 17.45
N ASP A 226 -4.52 -19.13 18.03
CA ASP A 226 -5.73 -18.90 18.83
C ASP A 226 -6.80 -18.15 18.03
N ALA A 227 -8.08 -18.52 18.21
CA ALA A 227 -9.22 -17.89 17.53
C ALA A 227 -9.37 -16.38 17.83
N THR A 228 -8.75 -15.89 18.89
CA THR A 228 -8.69 -14.48 19.25
C THR A 228 -7.59 -13.71 18.51
N SER A 229 -6.74 -14.39 17.73
CA SER A 229 -5.71 -13.78 16.89
C SER A 229 -6.33 -13.07 15.70
N ARG A 230 -6.63 -11.78 15.90
CA ARG A 230 -7.26 -10.97 14.87
C ARG A 230 -6.97 -9.49 15.05
N CYS A 231 -7.09 -8.76 13.95
CA CYS A 231 -7.09 -7.31 14.01
C CYS A 231 -8.44 -6.81 14.50
N ARG A 232 -8.50 -6.13 15.64
CA ARG A 232 -9.72 -5.47 16.15
C ARG A 232 -10.10 -4.20 15.36
N PHE A 233 -9.17 -3.69 14.55
CA PHE A 233 -9.46 -2.58 13.65
C PHE A 233 -10.12 -3.07 12.36
N CYS A 234 -9.42 -3.82 11.50
CA CYS A 234 -9.98 -4.26 10.22
C CYS A 234 -10.68 -5.62 10.28
N GLY A 235 -10.65 -6.35 11.40
CA GLY A 235 -11.31 -7.66 11.50
C GLY A 235 -10.59 -8.81 10.78
N ARG A 236 -9.42 -8.60 10.17
CA ARG A 236 -8.63 -9.71 9.57
C ARG A 236 -8.33 -10.76 10.64
N ASP A 237 -8.67 -12.00 10.33
CA ASP A 237 -8.37 -13.17 11.13
C ASP A 237 -6.96 -13.66 10.80
N TRP A 238 -6.13 -13.84 11.83
CA TRP A 238 -4.75 -14.31 11.70
C TRP A 238 -4.56 -15.68 12.39
N SER A 239 -5.62 -16.30 12.89
CA SER A 239 -5.55 -17.54 13.67
C SER A 239 -5.16 -18.76 12.85
N GLN A 240 -5.44 -18.75 11.54
CA GLN A 240 -5.20 -19.87 10.62
C GLN A 240 -3.97 -19.68 9.72
N GLU A 241 -3.32 -18.52 9.82
CA GLU A 241 -2.19 -18.19 8.96
C GLU A 241 -0.95 -19.01 9.38
N HIS A 242 -0.14 -19.41 8.39
CA HIS A 242 1.11 -20.09 8.69
C HIS A 242 2.09 -19.10 9.33
N GLY A 243 2.68 -19.46 10.48
CA GLY A 243 3.48 -18.51 11.27
C GLY A 243 4.64 -17.86 10.52
N GLN A 244 5.29 -18.60 9.61
CA GLN A 244 6.29 -18.03 8.72
C GLN A 244 5.68 -16.98 7.78
N GLU A 245 4.59 -17.30 7.07
CA GLU A 245 3.94 -16.37 6.14
C GLU A 245 3.47 -15.10 6.86
N ALA A 246 2.92 -15.23 8.08
CA ALA A 246 2.51 -14.08 8.89
C ALA A 246 3.70 -13.20 9.33
N ALA A 247 4.86 -13.80 9.63
CA ALA A 247 6.10 -13.07 9.90
C ALA A 247 6.62 -12.35 8.66
N GLU A 248 6.62 -13.02 7.50
CA GLU A 248 7.04 -12.43 6.23
C GLU A 248 6.11 -11.27 5.82
N ASP A 249 4.79 -11.41 6.01
CA ASP A 249 3.79 -10.35 5.84
C ASP A 249 4.10 -9.16 6.76
N TYR A 250 4.41 -9.40 8.03
CA TYR A 250 4.74 -8.32 8.98
C TYR A 250 6.02 -7.59 8.59
N VAL A 251 7.08 -8.32 8.30
CA VAL A 251 8.37 -7.73 7.90
C VAL A 251 8.24 -6.94 6.59
N SER A 252 7.50 -7.48 5.62
CA SER A 252 7.27 -6.79 4.35
C SER A 252 6.38 -5.55 4.48
N GLU A 253 5.27 -5.64 5.21
CA GLU A 253 4.24 -4.58 5.20
C GLU A 253 4.40 -3.57 6.34
N VAL A 254 5.01 -3.96 7.47
CA VAL A 254 5.19 -3.10 8.65
C VAL A 254 6.63 -2.57 8.72
N LEU A 255 7.63 -3.44 8.54
CA LEU A 255 9.04 -3.02 8.58
C LEU A 255 9.55 -2.50 7.24
N ASN A 256 8.75 -2.64 6.16
CA ASN A 256 9.11 -2.26 4.79
C ASN A 256 10.41 -2.93 4.34
N GLU A 257 10.59 -4.21 4.61
CA GLU A 257 11.75 -4.98 4.16
C GLU A 257 11.41 -5.86 2.94
N SER A 258 12.44 -6.30 2.20
CA SER A 258 12.25 -7.18 1.03
C SER A 258 13.28 -8.29 1.02
N ARG A 259 12.77 -9.52 1.03
CA ARG A 259 13.61 -10.72 0.91
C ARG A 259 14.43 -10.72 -0.37
N HIS A 260 13.86 -10.22 -1.48
CA HIS A 260 14.56 -10.11 -2.75
C HIS A 260 15.71 -9.11 -2.67
N ASP A 261 15.49 -7.95 -2.06
CA ASP A 261 16.51 -6.90 -1.95
C ASP A 261 17.63 -7.38 -1.02
N ALA A 262 17.28 -7.98 0.12
CA ALA A 262 18.23 -8.57 1.05
C ALA A 262 19.09 -9.67 0.40
N ALA A 263 18.51 -10.52 -0.44
CA ALA A 263 19.24 -11.54 -1.19
C ALA A 263 20.25 -10.96 -2.20
N GLN A 264 20.04 -9.72 -2.63
CA GLN A 264 20.96 -8.97 -3.48
C GLN A 264 21.94 -8.09 -2.69
N GLY A 265 21.95 -8.21 -1.36
CA GLY A 265 22.77 -7.39 -0.46
C GLY A 265 22.27 -5.96 -0.30
N MET A 266 21.03 -5.68 -0.71
CA MET A 266 20.36 -4.38 -0.59
C MET A 266 19.36 -4.41 0.58
N GLY A 267 19.74 -3.89 1.74
CA GLY A 267 18.88 -3.84 2.93
C GLY A 267 18.92 -5.11 3.79
N GLY A 268 17.96 -5.23 4.72
CA GLY A 268 17.87 -6.32 5.69
C GLY A 268 16.66 -7.24 5.47
N TRP A 269 16.71 -8.41 6.10
CA TRP A 269 15.59 -9.33 6.25
C TRP A 269 15.53 -9.84 7.69
N SER A 270 14.57 -9.33 8.45
CA SER A 270 14.49 -9.45 9.91
C SER A 270 13.60 -10.61 10.37
N VAL A 271 13.51 -11.68 9.58
CA VAL A 271 12.92 -12.95 9.98
C VAL A 271 14.02 -13.92 10.37
N SER A 272 13.95 -14.47 11.58
CA SER A 272 14.94 -15.41 12.11
C SER A 272 14.31 -16.67 12.70
N GLU A 273 15.13 -17.69 12.96
CA GLU A 273 14.72 -18.93 13.60
C GLU A 273 14.36 -18.68 15.07
N CYS A 274 13.16 -19.09 15.48
CA CYS A 274 12.71 -19.00 16.86
C CYS A 274 13.48 -19.99 17.75
N PRO A 275 14.06 -19.55 18.88
CA PRO A 275 14.81 -20.44 19.77
C PRO A 275 13.94 -21.50 20.48
N GLU A 276 12.63 -21.25 20.62
CA GLU A 276 11.70 -22.18 21.28
C GLU A 276 11.18 -23.26 20.34
N CYS A 277 10.68 -22.87 19.15
CA CYS A 277 10.01 -23.81 18.24
C CYS A 277 10.83 -24.15 16.98
N GLY A 278 11.93 -23.46 16.70
CA GLY A 278 12.80 -23.70 15.54
C GLY A 278 12.22 -23.27 14.18
N PHE A 279 11.12 -22.52 14.14
CA PHE A 279 10.54 -22.00 12.90
C PHE A 279 11.12 -20.63 12.55
N GLU A 280 11.29 -20.33 11.26
CA GLU A 280 11.65 -19.01 10.73
C GLU A 280 10.45 -18.05 10.82
N ALA A 281 10.13 -17.63 12.04
CA ALA A 281 8.96 -16.81 12.34
C ALA A 281 9.22 -15.79 13.47
N LEU A 282 10.49 -15.57 13.84
CA LEU A 282 10.87 -14.67 14.92
C LEU A 282 11.21 -13.28 14.34
N VAL A 283 10.51 -12.25 14.83
CA VAL A 283 10.60 -10.87 14.32
C VAL A 283 10.53 -9.87 15.48
N ASP A 284 11.23 -8.74 15.35
CA ASP A 284 11.10 -7.59 16.24
C ASP A 284 9.84 -6.78 15.91
N VAL A 285 8.99 -6.58 16.92
CA VAL A 285 7.66 -5.97 16.78
C VAL A 285 7.51 -4.76 17.69
N ALA A 286 6.87 -3.73 17.16
CA ALA A 286 6.32 -2.64 17.96
C ALA A 286 5.00 -3.09 18.58
N THR A 287 4.80 -2.76 19.86
CA THR A 287 3.60 -3.12 20.61
C THR A 287 2.76 -1.88 20.90
N ARG A 288 1.49 -2.06 21.27
CA ARG A 288 0.64 -0.94 21.68
C ARG A 288 1.17 -0.19 22.90
N ALA A 289 1.85 -0.89 23.81
CA ALA A 289 2.46 -0.27 24.99
C ALA A 289 3.73 0.52 24.63
N ASP A 290 4.42 0.13 23.56
CA ASP A 290 5.60 0.79 23.05
C ASP A 290 5.60 0.78 21.50
N PRO A 291 4.88 1.73 20.88
CA PRO A 291 4.57 1.69 19.45
C PRO A 291 5.75 2.07 18.55
N THR A 292 6.86 2.52 19.12
CA THR A 292 7.99 3.10 18.36
C THR A 292 9.32 2.39 18.57
N SER A 293 9.49 1.58 19.61
CA SER A 293 10.82 1.07 19.97
C SER A 293 11.23 -0.23 19.29
N PHE A 294 10.26 -1.04 18.83
CA PHE A 294 10.50 -2.40 18.30
C PHE A 294 11.35 -3.29 19.22
N LEU A 295 11.30 -3.06 20.54
CA LEU A 295 12.13 -3.79 21.53
C LEU A 295 11.56 -5.15 21.93
N THR A 296 10.38 -5.54 21.42
CA THR A 296 9.80 -6.85 21.71
C THR A 296 10.05 -7.77 20.54
N THR A 297 10.73 -8.89 20.75
CA THR A 297 10.84 -9.95 19.76
C THR A 297 9.68 -10.92 19.96
N ALA A 298 8.98 -11.30 18.89
CA ALA A 298 7.86 -12.23 18.94
C ALA A 298 7.93 -13.29 17.82
N CYS A 299 7.59 -14.53 18.16
CA CYS A 299 7.48 -15.63 17.22
C CYS A 299 6.03 -15.78 16.72
N PHE A 300 5.83 -15.58 15.42
CA PHE A 300 4.53 -15.66 14.74
C PHE A 300 4.01 -17.10 14.59
N HIS A 301 4.81 -18.10 14.98
CA HIS A 301 4.40 -19.51 15.00
C HIS A 301 3.96 -19.96 16.40
N CYS A 302 4.82 -19.85 17.41
CA CYS A 302 4.55 -20.41 18.74
C CYS A 302 4.13 -19.39 19.82
N GLY A 303 4.14 -18.09 19.50
CA GLY A 303 3.80 -17.03 20.45
C GLY A 303 4.90 -16.71 21.49
N PHE A 304 6.09 -17.32 21.37
CA PHE A 304 7.27 -16.93 22.15
C PHE A 304 7.51 -15.43 22.01
N ARG A 305 7.83 -14.77 23.13
CA ARG A 305 8.10 -13.35 23.15
C ARG A 305 9.09 -12.98 24.25
N THR A 306 9.94 -12.00 23.97
CA THR A 306 10.88 -11.46 24.95
C THR A 306 11.14 -9.98 24.67
N THR A 307 11.50 -9.23 25.71
CA THR A 307 12.08 -7.89 25.60
C THR A 307 13.58 -7.89 25.96
N GLY A 308 14.12 -9.05 26.34
CA GLY A 308 15.53 -9.25 26.64
C GLY A 308 16.36 -9.48 25.38
N GLN A 309 17.67 -9.31 25.51
CA GLN A 309 18.59 -9.69 24.45
C GLN A 309 18.54 -11.21 24.24
N LEU A 310 18.55 -11.63 22.99
CA LEU A 310 18.71 -13.03 22.62
C LEU A 310 20.21 -13.34 22.45
N GLY A 311 20.61 -14.54 22.83
CA GLY A 311 21.97 -15.02 22.64
C GLY A 311 22.16 -15.74 21.32
N CYS A 312 23.37 -16.26 21.13
CA CYS A 312 23.72 -17.07 19.97
C CYS A 312 24.53 -18.29 20.41
N CYS A 313 24.09 -19.47 20.00
CA CYS A 313 24.75 -20.73 20.30
C CYS A 313 26.15 -20.75 19.68
N GLY A 314 27.18 -20.86 20.53
CA GLY A 314 28.58 -20.88 20.10
C GLY A 314 28.96 -22.09 19.25
N ARG A 315 28.08 -23.10 19.10
CA ARG A 315 28.33 -24.30 18.29
C ARG A 315 27.69 -24.27 16.92
N CYS A 316 26.41 -23.90 16.84
CA CYS A 316 25.64 -23.95 15.58
C CYS A 316 25.19 -22.58 15.08
N GLY A 317 25.42 -21.50 15.84
CA GLY A 317 25.03 -20.15 15.48
C GLY A 317 23.53 -19.86 15.61
N ARG A 318 22.71 -20.79 16.12
CA ARG A 318 21.28 -20.56 16.34
C ARG A 318 21.05 -19.60 17.50
N THR A 319 20.02 -18.79 17.38
CA THR A 319 19.51 -17.91 18.44
C THR A 319 19.20 -18.71 19.71
N THR A 320 19.52 -18.15 20.88
CA THR A 320 19.19 -18.74 22.20
C THR A 320 18.32 -17.78 23.02
N PRO A 321 17.46 -18.31 23.91
CA PRO A 321 16.59 -17.47 24.74
C PRO A 321 17.37 -16.54 25.69
N GLU A 322 18.50 -17.00 26.23
CA GLU A 322 19.36 -16.22 27.11
C GLU A 322 20.66 -15.79 26.40
N PRO A 323 21.17 -14.56 26.63
CA PRO A 323 22.43 -14.08 26.05
C PRO A 323 23.64 -14.92 26.47
N ASP A 324 23.61 -15.42 27.70
CA ASP A 324 24.71 -16.15 28.33
C ASP A 324 24.71 -17.65 27.96
N ASP A 325 23.69 -18.13 27.23
CA ASP A 325 23.62 -19.51 26.77
C ASP A 325 24.69 -19.80 25.72
N VAL A 326 25.71 -20.56 26.13
CA VAL A 326 26.82 -20.95 25.25
C VAL A 326 26.38 -22.00 24.21
N ILE A 327 25.38 -22.83 24.52
CA ILE A 327 24.93 -23.95 23.68
C ILE A 327 23.40 -24.08 23.70
N CYS A 328 22.75 -24.11 22.53
CA CYS A 328 21.29 -24.28 22.44
C CYS A 328 20.82 -25.70 22.81
N SER A 329 19.53 -25.83 23.14
CA SER A 329 18.89 -27.09 23.55
C SER A 329 19.01 -28.23 22.51
N HIS A 330 19.07 -27.90 21.21
CA HIS A 330 19.32 -28.88 20.15
C HIS A 330 20.75 -29.41 20.20
N CYS A 331 21.74 -28.51 20.26
CA CYS A 331 23.13 -28.90 20.36
C CYS A 331 23.44 -29.66 21.65
N MET A 332 22.76 -29.34 22.76
CA MET A 332 22.86 -30.12 24.00
C MET A 332 22.33 -31.54 23.82
N ARG A 333 21.18 -31.73 23.18
CA ARG A 333 20.63 -33.06 22.85
C ARG A 333 21.53 -33.86 21.90
N ASP A 334 22.16 -33.19 20.93
CA ASP A 334 23.13 -33.80 20.01
C ASP A 334 24.45 -34.21 20.69
N LEU A 335 24.84 -33.53 21.79
CA LEU A 335 25.99 -33.95 22.60
C LEU A 335 25.61 -35.17 23.44
N ALA A 336 24.46 -35.11 24.12
CA ALA A 336 24.00 -36.17 25.00
C ALA A 336 23.63 -37.48 24.27
N SER A 337 23.33 -37.43 22.97
CA SER A 337 23.03 -38.62 22.14
C SER A 337 24.28 -39.27 21.52
N LYS A 338 25.46 -38.66 21.69
CA LYS A 338 26.75 -39.19 21.22
C LYS A 338 27.58 -39.85 22.32
N ASP A 339 27.08 -39.84 23.56
CA ASP A 339 27.58 -40.58 24.72
C ASP A 339 26.78 -41.89 24.92
#